data_AF-A0A1H1UPE4-F1
#
_entry.id   AF-A0A1H1UPE4-F1
#
_cell.length_a   1.000
_cell.length_b   1.000
_cell.length_c   1.000
_cell.angle_alpha   90.00
_cell.angle_beta   90.00
_cell.angle_gamma   90.00
#
_symmetry.space_group_name_H-M   'P 1'
#
loop_
_entity.id
_entity.type
_entity.pdbx_description
1 polymer ?
#
loop_
_entity_poly.entity_id
_entity_poly.type
_entity_poly.pdbx_seq_one_letter_code
_entity_poly.pdbx_strand_id
1 'polypeptide(L)'
;MQDDGRTPVYSAADTVAVVLDFLTFLTTLHRDRDHLYMPPPGGWPGYTPENCADFKSDLVVEVMRNLPFLGGEATRHDSLGQIHYKCCLLDYTTFDREELTEQEDLWEREDEESDDESAPDHVFILAAGYESGGRTVFIDALEGKAVEAEIRGGNENSIWDLKEYFEDLKNKYRNLEIVPIPHAEMKVITIADLHRFESDETVSEEEVLMQSDRWWGSDLDIRYTRQLYREFGWPNDFQRDEAFRELCKVMDERMAR
;
A
#
# COMPACT_ATOMS: atom_id res chain seq x y z
N MET A 1 27.89 -11.85 4.53
CA MET A 1 28.26 -12.33 3.18
C MET A 1 28.69 -11.11 2.34
N GLN A 2 29.48 -11.29 1.28
CA GLN A 2 30.26 -10.21 0.65
C GLN A 2 29.38 -9.13 0.01
N ASP A 3 29.55 -7.89 0.48
CA ASP A 3 29.37 -6.67 -0.30
C ASP A 3 30.04 -6.88 -1.67
N ASP A 4 29.24 -7.03 -2.72
CA ASP A 4 29.72 -7.30 -4.09
C ASP A 4 30.44 -6.07 -4.71
N GLY A 5 30.65 -5.02 -3.91
CA GLY A 5 31.29 -3.77 -4.30
C GLY A 5 30.39 -2.90 -5.16
N ARG A 6 29.12 -3.29 -5.39
CA ARG A 6 28.14 -2.43 -6.05
C ARG A 6 27.71 -1.35 -5.08
N THR A 7 27.76 -0.12 -5.58
CA THR A 7 27.26 1.03 -4.84
C THR A 7 25.75 1.10 -4.99
N PRO A 8 24.99 1.29 -3.90
CA PRO A 8 23.54 1.37 -4.00
C PRO A 8 23.09 2.60 -4.79
N VAL A 9 22.03 2.45 -5.59
CA VAL A 9 21.46 3.53 -6.40
C VAL A 9 20.92 4.67 -5.53
N TYR A 10 20.31 4.31 -4.39
CA TYR A 10 19.83 5.23 -3.38
C TYR A 10 20.54 4.95 -2.05
N SER A 11 20.83 6.00 -1.29
CA SER A 11 21.29 5.79 0.09
C SER A 11 20.14 5.23 0.95
N ALA A 12 20.45 4.61 2.09
CA ALA A 12 19.42 4.17 3.04
C ALA A 12 18.46 5.32 3.42
N ALA A 13 19.02 6.52 3.61
CA ALA A 13 18.25 7.72 3.93
C ALA A 13 17.33 8.16 2.78
N ASP A 14 17.78 8.04 1.53
CA ASP A 14 16.94 8.34 0.35
C ASP A 14 15.79 7.33 0.23
N THR A 15 16.05 6.04 0.41
CA THR A 15 15.03 4.98 0.41
C THR A 15 13.98 5.24 1.48
N VAL A 16 14.41 5.52 2.72
CA VAL A 16 13.52 5.86 3.83
C VAL A 16 12.71 7.12 3.53
N ALA A 17 13.33 8.15 2.95
CA ALA A 17 12.66 9.40 2.61
C ALA A 17 11.56 9.20 1.56
N VAL A 18 11.78 8.34 0.56
CA VAL A 18 10.77 8.01 -0.45
C VAL A 18 9.55 7.32 0.18
N VAL A 19 9.79 6.34 1.06
CA VAL A 19 8.69 5.65 1.76
C VAL A 19 7.96 6.63 2.69
N LEU A 20 8.67 7.45 3.45
CA LEU A 20 8.08 8.46 4.33
C LEU A 20 7.19 9.44 3.57
N ASP A 21 7.67 9.94 2.44
CA ASP A 21 6.93 10.87 1.59
C ASP A 21 5.63 10.25 1.07
N PHE A 22 5.67 8.98 0.68
CA PHE A 22 4.47 8.24 0.31
C PHE A 22 3.50 8.03 1.48
N LEU A 23 3.97 7.55 2.63
CA LEU A 23 3.12 7.35 3.81
C LEU A 23 2.51 8.67 4.28
N THR A 24 3.28 9.76 4.26
CA THR A 24 2.80 11.11 4.58
C THR A 24 1.69 11.54 3.62
N PHE A 25 1.84 11.30 2.32
CA PHE A 25 0.78 11.54 1.35
C PHE A 25 -0.49 10.76 1.67
N LEU A 26 -0.39 9.48 2.08
CA LEU A 26 -1.60 8.72 2.45
C LEU A 26 -2.33 9.34 3.67
N THR A 27 -1.61 10.02 4.58
CA THR A 27 -2.24 10.73 5.72
C THR A 27 -3.04 11.97 5.32
N THR A 28 -2.82 12.49 4.11
CA THR A 28 -3.64 13.60 3.57
C THR A 28 -4.93 13.10 2.91
N LEU A 29 -5.08 11.77 2.78
CA LEU A 29 -6.18 11.13 2.10
C LEU A 29 -7.02 10.29 3.07
N HIS A 30 -6.69 9.01 3.22
CA HIS A 30 -7.51 8.04 3.95
C HIS A 30 -6.87 7.53 5.24
N ARG A 31 -5.57 7.76 5.45
CA ARG A 31 -4.87 7.29 6.65
C ARG A 31 -4.89 8.34 7.74
N ASP A 32 -4.83 7.89 8.99
CA ASP A 32 -4.72 8.80 10.13
C ASP A 32 -3.27 9.25 10.34
N ARG A 33 -3.09 10.57 10.45
CA ARG A 33 -1.78 11.17 10.69
C ARG A 33 -1.25 10.82 12.07
N ASP A 34 -2.12 10.65 13.05
CA ASP A 34 -1.73 10.31 14.43
C ASP A 34 -1.19 8.87 14.54
N HIS A 35 -1.40 8.05 13.51
CA HIS A 35 -0.85 6.70 13.41
C HIS A 35 0.44 6.62 12.57
N LEU A 36 1.00 7.75 12.12
CA LEU A 36 2.32 7.77 11.48
C LEU A 36 3.41 7.84 12.54
N TYR A 37 4.06 6.71 12.78
CA TYR A 37 5.12 6.56 13.76
C TYR A 37 6.49 6.72 13.11
N MET A 38 7.29 7.62 13.69
CA MET A 38 8.68 7.84 13.29
C MET A 38 9.62 7.01 14.17
N PRO A 39 10.70 6.43 13.61
CA PRO A 39 11.72 5.78 14.41
C PRO A 39 12.34 6.77 15.42
N PRO A 40 12.71 6.31 16.63
CA PRO A 40 13.41 7.15 17.59
C PRO A 40 14.83 7.49 17.09
N PRO A 41 15.54 8.45 17.74
CA PRO A 41 16.94 8.70 17.43
C PRO A 41 17.78 7.42 17.55
N GLY A 42 18.40 7.02 16.44
CA GLY A 42 19.12 5.74 16.37
C GLY A 42 18.26 4.54 15.96
N GLY A 43 17.03 4.75 15.47
CA GLY A 43 16.21 3.71 14.85
C GLY A 43 15.47 2.76 15.80
N TRP A 44 14.67 1.86 15.23
CA TRP A 44 13.90 0.90 16.00
C TRP A 44 14.79 -0.04 16.83
N PRO A 45 14.55 -0.22 18.15
CA PRO A 45 15.48 -0.93 19.03
C PRO A 45 15.76 -2.40 18.68
N GLY A 46 14.86 -3.06 17.94
CA GLY A 46 15.00 -4.46 17.55
C GLY A 46 16.05 -4.73 16.47
N TYR A 47 16.41 -3.70 15.69
CA TYR A 47 17.30 -3.83 14.53
C TYR A 47 18.75 -3.53 14.93
N THR A 48 19.34 -4.48 15.66
CA THR A 48 20.74 -4.43 16.08
C THR A 48 21.62 -5.27 15.16
N PRO A 49 22.93 -4.98 15.03
CA PRO A 49 23.85 -5.83 14.28
C PRO A 49 23.78 -7.31 14.71
N GLU A 50 23.59 -7.57 16.01
CA GLU A 50 23.47 -8.93 16.54
C GLU A 50 22.17 -9.62 16.11
N ASN A 51 21.04 -8.91 16.15
CA ASN A 51 19.73 -9.47 15.76
C ASN A 51 19.59 -9.63 14.25
N CYS A 52 20.27 -8.80 13.45
CA CYS A 52 20.22 -8.83 11.99
C CYS A 52 21.41 -9.57 11.35
N ALA A 53 22.34 -10.10 12.16
CA ALA A 53 23.49 -10.85 11.68
C ALA A 53 23.06 -12.01 10.76
N ASP A 54 23.68 -12.08 9.58
CA ASP A 54 23.45 -13.08 8.54
C ASP A 54 21.99 -13.14 8.01
N PHE A 55 21.17 -12.13 8.30
CA PHE A 55 19.80 -12.04 7.80
C PHE A 55 19.68 -11.12 6.58
N LYS A 56 20.18 -9.88 6.70
CA LYS A 56 20.15 -8.87 5.63
C LYS A 56 21.47 -8.13 5.54
N SER A 57 21.71 -7.50 4.39
CA SER A 57 22.84 -6.59 4.19
C SER A 57 22.78 -5.40 5.16
N ASP A 58 23.93 -4.83 5.51
CA ASP A 58 24.02 -3.64 6.38
C ASP A 58 23.15 -2.47 5.85
N LEU A 59 23.07 -2.34 4.52
CA LEU A 59 22.22 -1.37 3.85
C LEU A 59 20.73 -1.57 4.19
N VAL A 60 20.22 -2.78 4.02
CA VAL A 60 18.80 -3.09 4.28
C VAL A 60 18.48 -3.00 5.77
N VAL A 61 19.39 -3.44 6.64
CA VAL A 61 19.24 -3.27 8.09
C VAL A 61 19.12 -1.79 8.45
N GLU A 62 19.96 -0.93 7.86
CA GLU A 62 19.89 0.52 8.08
C GLU A 62 18.58 1.13 7.55
N VAL A 63 18.06 0.64 6.41
CA VAL A 63 16.74 1.04 5.90
C VAL A 63 15.64 0.62 6.89
N MET A 64 15.49 -0.68 7.16
CA MET A 64 14.42 -1.23 8.01
C MET A 64 14.39 -0.59 9.39
N ARG A 65 15.57 -0.38 9.99
CA ARG A 65 15.75 0.27 11.28
C ARG A 65 15.22 1.71 11.31
N ASN A 66 15.21 2.39 10.17
CA ASN A 66 14.79 3.79 10.05
C ASN A 66 13.48 3.96 9.25
N LEU A 67 12.79 2.88 8.89
CA LEU A 67 11.53 2.97 8.17
C LEU A 67 10.43 3.55 9.07
N PRO A 68 9.69 4.57 8.62
CA PRO A 68 8.46 4.99 9.29
C PRO A 68 7.40 3.89 9.17
N PHE A 69 6.52 3.83 10.16
CA PHE A 69 5.41 2.88 10.16
C PHE A 69 4.08 3.62 10.26
N LEU A 70 3.11 3.22 9.46
CA LEU A 70 1.77 3.76 9.48
C LEU A 70 0.82 2.70 10.04
N GLY A 71 0.54 2.78 11.34
CA GLY A 71 -0.28 1.80 12.05
C GLY A 71 -1.78 2.09 11.99
N GLY A 72 -2.52 1.60 12.97
CA GLY A 72 -3.96 1.81 13.11
C GLY A 72 -4.78 0.55 12.88
N GLU A 73 -5.90 0.45 13.60
CA GLU A 73 -6.82 -0.70 13.54
C GLU A 73 -7.53 -0.75 12.19
N ALA A 74 -6.92 -1.41 11.22
CA ALA A 74 -7.62 -1.83 10.04
C ALA A 74 -7.48 -3.32 9.89
N THR A 75 -8.62 -4.00 9.90
CA THR A 75 -8.68 -5.42 9.57
C THR A 75 -8.46 -5.58 8.07
N ARG A 76 -8.19 -6.81 7.62
CA ARG A 76 -8.15 -7.16 6.18
C ARG A 76 -9.46 -6.85 5.43
N HIS A 77 -10.51 -6.42 6.13
CA HIS A 77 -11.80 -6.04 5.56
C HIS A 77 -12.07 -4.53 5.57
N ASP A 78 -11.16 -3.72 6.14
CA ASP A 78 -11.25 -2.27 6.08
C ASP A 78 -10.13 -1.70 5.20
N SER A 79 -10.52 -1.17 4.04
CA SER A 79 -9.57 -0.59 3.09
C SER A 79 -8.81 0.61 3.61
N LEU A 80 -9.28 1.27 4.67
CA LEU A 80 -8.58 2.39 5.28
C LEU A 80 -7.23 1.98 5.87
N GLY A 81 -7.01 0.67 6.07
CA GLY A 81 -5.73 0.06 6.46
C GLY A 81 -4.63 0.05 5.42
N GLN A 82 -5.03 0.13 4.16
CA GLN A 82 -4.23 -0.40 3.08
C GLN A 82 -3.43 0.71 2.40
N ILE A 83 -2.27 0.34 1.87
CA ILE A 83 -1.42 1.26 1.09
C ILE A 83 -1.58 1.04 -0.41
N HIS A 84 -2.04 -0.15 -0.80
CA HIS A 84 -2.42 -0.55 -2.15
C HIS A 84 -3.57 -1.56 -2.04
N TYR A 85 -4.24 -1.90 -3.13
CA TYR A 85 -5.28 -2.94 -3.17
C TYR A 85 -4.88 -4.24 -2.48
N LYS A 86 -5.62 -4.54 -1.40
CA LYS A 86 -5.39 -5.68 -0.51
C LYS A 86 -3.93 -5.81 -0.06
N CYS A 87 -3.30 -4.68 0.24
CA CYS A 87 -1.89 -4.60 0.58
C CYS A 87 -1.73 -3.84 1.90
N CYS A 88 -1.19 -4.51 2.91
CA CYS A 88 -0.97 -3.95 4.24
C CYS A 88 0.53 -3.78 4.51
N LEU A 89 0.90 -2.64 5.07
CA LEU A 89 2.28 -2.35 5.48
C LEU A 89 2.71 -3.33 6.58
N LEU A 90 3.93 -3.84 6.52
CA LEU A 90 4.50 -4.64 7.62
C LEU A 90 4.93 -3.73 8.78
N ASP A 91 4.80 -4.26 10.00
CA ASP A 91 5.21 -3.56 11.21
C ASP A 91 6.70 -3.76 11.49
N TYR A 92 7.50 -2.80 11.04
CA TYR A 92 8.94 -2.74 11.32
C TYR A 92 9.28 -2.08 12.66
N THR A 93 8.31 -1.70 13.49
CA THR A 93 8.59 -1.10 14.81
C THR A 93 9.09 -2.13 15.83
N THR A 94 8.68 -3.38 15.63
CA THR A 94 9.21 -4.56 16.31
C THR A 94 10.06 -5.38 15.36
N PHE A 95 11.00 -6.14 15.91
CA PHE A 95 11.79 -7.09 15.14
C PHE A 95 11.32 -8.51 15.48
N ASP A 96 10.76 -9.19 14.48
CA ASP A 96 10.48 -10.61 14.52
C ASP A 96 11.10 -11.25 13.28
N ARG A 97 12.19 -12.00 13.48
CA ARG A 97 12.91 -12.63 12.37
C ARG A 97 12.09 -13.71 11.71
N GLU A 98 11.35 -14.51 12.48
CA GLU A 98 10.58 -15.64 11.95
C GLU A 98 9.45 -15.11 11.07
N GLU A 99 8.70 -14.11 11.55
CA GLU A 99 7.65 -13.46 10.76
C GLU A 99 8.21 -12.82 9.48
N LEU A 100 9.32 -12.08 9.56
CA LEU A 100 9.93 -11.46 8.37
C LEU A 100 10.39 -12.50 7.35
N THR A 101 11.00 -13.61 7.78
CA THR A 101 11.38 -14.70 6.88
C THR A 101 10.16 -15.33 6.22
N GLU A 102 9.10 -15.64 6.97
CA GLU A 102 7.86 -16.20 6.40
C GLU A 102 7.21 -15.26 5.36
N GLN A 103 7.27 -13.95 5.59
CA GLN A 103 6.76 -12.96 4.62
C GLN A 103 7.67 -12.85 3.38
N GLU A 104 8.97 -13.05 3.54
CA GLU A 104 9.94 -13.00 2.45
C GLU A 104 9.99 -14.29 1.62
N ASP A 105 9.54 -15.43 2.15
CA ASP A 105 9.35 -16.67 1.37
C ASP A 105 8.31 -16.49 0.24
N LEU A 106 7.53 -15.40 0.26
CA LEU A 106 6.66 -14.99 -0.85
C LEU A 106 7.44 -14.40 -2.04
N TRP A 107 8.76 -14.27 -1.93
CA TRP A 107 9.63 -13.81 -2.99
C TRP A 107 9.78 -14.88 -4.07
N GLU A 108 8.86 -14.88 -5.03
CA GLU A 108 9.02 -15.65 -6.26
C GLU A 108 9.82 -14.81 -7.27
N ARG A 109 11.15 -15.04 -7.37
CA ARG A 109 11.88 -14.67 -8.58
C ARG A 109 11.69 -15.78 -9.60
N GLU A 110 11.32 -15.41 -10.82
CA GLU A 110 11.21 -16.30 -11.99
C GLU A 110 12.55 -16.93 -12.43
N ASP A 111 13.63 -16.73 -11.67
CA ASP A 111 14.93 -17.28 -11.97
C ASP A 111 14.95 -18.78 -11.59
N GLU A 112 14.48 -19.64 -12.52
CA GLU A 112 14.52 -21.11 -12.48
C GLU A 112 15.94 -21.71 -12.26
N GLU A 113 16.98 -20.87 -12.14
CA GLU A 113 18.38 -21.25 -11.89
C GLU A 113 18.86 -20.99 -10.44
N SER A 114 18.02 -20.40 -9.59
CA SER A 114 18.34 -20.18 -8.16
C SER A 114 17.81 -21.34 -7.32
N ASP A 115 18.71 -22.19 -6.80
CA ASP A 115 18.39 -23.18 -5.75
C ASP A 115 18.07 -22.51 -4.39
N ASP A 116 18.18 -21.18 -4.30
CA ASP A 116 17.85 -20.39 -3.11
C ASP A 116 16.46 -19.77 -3.28
N GLU A 117 15.47 -20.31 -2.56
CA GLU A 117 14.07 -19.85 -2.53
C GLU A 117 13.92 -18.53 -1.74
N SER A 118 15.01 -17.97 -1.19
CA SER A 118 14.97 -16.78 -0.34
C SER A 118 15.21 -15.47 -1.09
N ALA A 119 14.59 -14.39 -0.60
CA ALA A 119 14.87 -13.04 -1.08
C ALA A 119 16.35 -12.67 -0.85
N PRO A 120 17.04 -12.08 -1.85
CA PRO A 120 18.40 -11.61 -1.66
C PRO A 120 18.55 -10.69 -0.43
N ASP A 121 19.73 -10.65 0.16
CA ASP A 121 20.01 -9.90 1.40
C ASP A 121 19.87 -8.36 1.26
N HIS A 122 19.79 -7.86 0.03
CA HIS A 122 19.54 -6.46 -0.33
C HIS A 122 18.06 -6.18 -0.67
N VAL A 123 17.20 -7.19 -0.60
CA VAL A 123 15.75 -7.09 -0.82
C VAL A 123 15.02 -7.28 0.51
N PHE A 124 13.96 -6.52 0.75
CA PHE A 124 13.03 -6.76 1.86
C PHE A 124 11.59 -6.48 1.44
N ILE A 125 10.63 -7.10 2.12
CA ILE A 125 9.20 -6.86 1.90
C ILE A 125 8.72 -5.60 2.62
N LEU A 126 8.21 -4.60 1.90
CA LEU A 126 7.63 -3.43 2.55
C LEU A 126 6.19 -3.70 3.02
N ALA A 127 5.41 -4.36 2.16
CA ALA A 127 3.98 -4.55 2.39
C ALA A 127 3.49 -5.87 1.78
N ALA A 128 2.63 -6.57 2.52
CA ALA A 128 2.11 -7.88 2.15
C ALA A 128 0.73 -7.76 1.51
N GLY A 129 0.59 -8.39 0.34
CA GLY A 129 -0.71 -8.60 -0.29
C GLY A 129 -1.52 -9.68 0.44
N TYR A 130 -2.83 -9.68 0.27
CA TYR A 130 -3.68 -10.80 0.67
C TYR A 130 -4.78 -11.07 -0.36
N GLU A 131 -5.22 -12.33 -0.41
CA GLU A 131 -6.21 -12.85 -1.38
C GLU A 131 -5.83 -12.62 -2.86
N SER A 132 -6.63 -13.17 -3.77
CA SER A 132 -6.39 -13.00 -5.21
C SER A 132 -6.46 -11.53 -5.61
N GLY A 133 -5.49 -11.10 -6.42
CA GLY A 133 -5.33 -9.74 -6.93
C GLY A 133 -4.63 -8.77 -5.98
N GLY A 134 -4.39 -9.16 -4.72
CA GLY A 134 -3.66 -8.35 -3.76
C GLY A 134 -2.22 -8.11 -4.19
N ARG A 135 -1.68 -6.95 -3.81
CA ARG A 135 -0.33 -6.54 -4.20
C ARG A 135 0.66 -6.73 -3.06
N THR A 136 1.72 -7.48 -3.30
CA THR A 136 2.88 -7.55 -2.41
C THR A 136 3.96 -6.62 -2.97
N VAL A 137 4.55 -5.81 -2.11
CA VAL A 137 5.57 -4.83 -2.51
C VAL A 137 6.86 -5.14 -1.80
N PHE A 138 7.89 -5.46 -2.58
CA PHE A 138 9.26 -5.61 -2.12
C PHE A 138 10.10 -4.41 -2.57
N ILE A 139 11.15 -4.11 -1.80
CA ILE A 139 12.14 -3.09 -2.13
C ILE A 139 13.50 -3.76 -2.27
N ASP A 140 14.11 -3.58 -3.44
CA ASP A 140 15.52 -3.81 -3.66
C ASP A 140 16.29 -2.52 -3.31
N ALA A 141 16.92 -2.51 -2.15
CA ALA A 141 17.63 -1.35 -1.64
C ALA A 141 18.95 -1.08 -2.39
N LEU A 142 19.55 -2.11 -2.98
CA LEU A 142 20.81 -1.99 -3.72
C LEU A 142 20.55 -1.38 -5.11
N GLU A 143 19.57 -1.90 -5.84
CA GLU A 143 19.22 -1.45 -7.19
C GLU A 143 18.25 -0.27 -7.21
N GLY A 144 17.69 0.10 -6.05
CA GLY A 144 16.73 1.20 -5.93
C GLY A 144 15.42 0.89 -6.66
N LYS A 145 14.94 -0.35 -6.53
CA LYS A 145 13.74 -0.83 -7.24
C LYS A 145 12.61 -1.18 -6.28
N ALA A 146 11.39 -0.96 -6.73
CA ALA A 146 10.21 -1.58 -6.15
C ALA A 146 9.78 -2.74 -7.05
N VAL A 147 9.52 -3.89 -6.44
CA VAL A 147 8.97 -5.08 -7.11
C VAL A 147 7.57 -5.30 -6.60
N GLU A 148 6.59 -5.14 -7.48
CA GLU A 148 5.18 -5.42 -7.20
C GLU A 148 4.81 -6.80 -7.75
N ALA A 149 4.38 -7.69 -6.86
CA ALA A 149 3.89 -9.02 -7.18
C ALA A 149 2.37 -9.10 -6.94
N GLU A 150 1.64 -9.67 -7.90
CA GLU A 150 0.19 -9.86 -7.80
C GLU A 150 -0.15 -11.29 -7.36
N ILE A 151 -0.83 -11.42 -6.23
CA ILE A 151 -1.22 -12.73 -5.70
C ILE A 151 -2.23 -13.39 -6.66
N ARG A 152 -1.85 -14.56 -7.20
CA ARG A 152 -2.68 -15.38 -8.11
C ARG A 152 -3.12 -14.61 -9.37
N GLY A 153 -2.34 -13.60 -9.80
CA GLY A 153 -2.59 -12.84 -11.03
C GLY A 153 -2.08 -13.53 -12.29
N GLY A 154 -1.08 -14.42 -12.17
CA GLY A 154 -0.44 -15.08 -13.30
C GLY A 154 0.37 -14.14 -14.21
N ASN A 155 0.57 -12.90 -13.78
CA ASN A 155 1.38 -11.89 -14.47
C ASN A 155 2.80 -11.88 -13.89
N GLU A 156 3.78 -11.56 -14.73
CA GLU A 156 5.17 -11.33 -14.30
C GLU A 156 5.22 -10.17 -13.27
N ASN A 157 6.19 -10.24 -12.35
CA ASN A 157 6.41 -9.20 -11.37
C ASN A 157 6.74 -7.86 -12.05
N SER A 158 6.11 -6.79 -11.59
CA SER A 158 6.34 -5.45 -12.12
C SER A 158 7.50 -4.79 -11.39
N ILE A 159 8.60 -4.51 -12.10
CA ILE A 159 9.81 -3.91 -11.54
C ILE A 159 9.92 -2.45 -11.98
N TRP A 160 10.03 -1.54 -11.01
CA TRP A 160 10.03 -0.09 -11.22
C TRP A 160 11.19 0.57 -10.49
N ASP A 161 11.64 1.73 -10.96
CA ASP A 161 12.39 2.63 -10.09
C ASP A 161 11.57 2.96 -8.83
N LEU A 162 12.23 2.96 -7.67
CA LEU A 162 11.56 3.15 -6.38
C LEU A 162 10.75 4.46 -6.31
N LYS A 163 11.29 5.56 -6.84
CA LYS A 163 10.61 6.87 -6.82
C LYS A 163 9.46 6.91 -7.80
N GLU A 164 9.67 6.38 -9.00
CA GLU A 164 8.64 6.29 -10.03
C GLU A 164 7.45 5.43 -9.56
N TYR A 165 7.72 4.30 -8.89
CA TYR A 165 6.71 3.44 -8.32
C TYR A 165 5.77 4.18 -7.36
N PHE A 166 6.34 4.82 -6.35
CA PHE A 166 5.53 5.52 -5.36
C PHE A 166 4.85 6.76 -5.94
N GLU A 167 5.46 7.46 -6.90
CA GLU A 167 4.79 8.59 -7.54
C GLU A 167 3.62 8.15 -8.43
N ASP A 168 3.75 7.04 -9.16
CA ASP A 168 2.64 6.41 -9.87
C ASP A 168 1.51 6.01 -8.91
N LEU A 169 1.86 5.38 -7.79
CA LEU A 169 0.88 4.99 -6.78
C LEU A 169 0.13 6.20 -6.20
N LYS A 170 0.83 7.29 -5.91
CA LYS A 170 0.18 8.55 -5.52
C LYS A 170 -0.72 9.08 -6.63
N ASN A 171 -0.31 9.02 -7.89
CA ASN A 171 -1.15 9.46 -9.02
C ASN A 171 -2.43 8.62 -9.12
N LYS A 172 -2.35 7.31 -8.95
CA LYS A 172 -3.52 6.41 -8.89
C LYS A 172 -4.49 6.84 -7.79
N TYR A 173 -4.00 7.19 -6.60
CA TYR A 173 -4.86 7.78 -5.56
C TYR A 173 -5.43 9.14 -5.95
N ARG A 174 -4.60 10.07 -6.46
CA ARG A 174 -5.06 11.41 -6.88
C ARG A 174 -6.15 11.35 -7.95
N ASN A 175 -6.10 10.35 -8.82
CA ASN A 175 -7.08 10.10 -9.88
C ASN A 175 -8.26 9.24 -9.44
N LEU A 176 -8.26 8.76 -8.19
CA LEU A 176 -9.21 7.77 -7.65
C LEU A 176 -9.25 6.48 -8.49
N GLU A 177 -8.16 6.12 -9.13
CA GLU A 177 -7.96 4.79 -9.72
C GLU A 177 -7.82 3.75 -8.61
N ILE A 178 -7.31 4.16 -7.45
CA ILE A 178 -7.42 3.42 -6.19
C ILE A 178 -8.37 4.21 -5.29
N VAL A 179 -9.47 3.58 -4.89
CA VAL A 179 -10.55 4.17 -4.11
C VAL A 179 -10.62 3.50 -2.73
N PRO A 180 -10.15 4.17 -1.67
CA PRO A 180 -10.39 3.71 -0.30
C PRO A 180 -11.87 3.91 0.07
N ILE A 181 -12.49 2.89 0.66
CA ILE A 181 -13.90 2.86 1.07
C ILE A 181 -13.97 2.39 2.54
N PRO A 182 -14.42 3.25 3.48
CA PRO A 182 -14.58 2.88 4.88
C PRO A 182 -15.40 1.60 5.05
N HIS A 183 -14.91 0.67 5.87
CA HIS A 183 -15.59 -0.59 6.21
C HIS A 183 -15.92 -1.50 5.01
N ALA A 184 -15.29 -1.25 3.87
CA ALA A 184 -15.41 -2.07 2.68
C ALA A 184 -14.03 -2.28 2.02
N GLU A 185 -14.02 -3.12 1.00
CA GLU A 185 -12.83 -3.42 0.22
C GLU A 185 -12.42 -2.22 -0.64
N MET A 186 -11.10 -2.00 -0.75
CA MET A 186 -10.53 -0.99 -1.64
C MET A 186 -10.90 -1.33 -3.08
N LYS A 187 -11.16 -0.33 -3.92
CA LYS A 187 -11.46 -0.56 -5.32
C LYS A 187 -10.37 -0.04 -6.23
N VAL A 188 -9.96 -0.87 -7.18
CA VAL A 188 -9.02 -0.50 -8.24
C VAL A 188 -9.78 -0.42 -9.54
N ILE A 189 -9.63 0.70 -10.23
CA ILE A 189 -10.18 0.94 -11.56
C ILE A 189 -9.02 0.80 -12.54
N THR A 190 -9.12 -0.19 -13.42
CA THR A 190 -8.13 -0.38 -14.47
C THR A 190 -8.31 0.68 -15.55
N ILE A 191 -7.25 0.95 -16.33
CA ILE A 191 -7.34 1.81 -17.52
C ILE A 191 -8.43 1.31 -18.48
N ALA A 192 -8.59 -0.01 -18.60
CA ALA A 192 -9.63 -0.60 -19.43
C ALA A 192 -11.04 -0.27 -18.93
N ASP A 193 -11.24 -0.09 -17.63
CA ASP A 193 -12.54 0.20 -17.04
C ASP A 193 -12.79 1.70 -16.81
N LEU A 194 -11.77 2.57 -16.92
CA LEU A 194 -11.90 4.03 -16.68
C LEU A 194 -13.10 4.65 -17.41
N HIS A 195 -13.32 4.29 -18.67
CA HIS A 195 -14.43 4.79 -19.49
C HIS A 195 -15.83 4.53 -18.89
N ARG A 196 -15.97 3.52 -18.01
CA ARG A 196 -17.22 3.19 -17.31
C ARG A 196 -17.49 4.14 -16.14
N PHE A 197 -16.45 4.79 -15.64
CA PHE A 197 -16.48 5.65 -14.45
C PHE A 197 -16.29 7.14 -14.76
N GLU A 198 -15.92 7.50 -15.99
CA GLU A 198 -15.71 8.87 -16.49
C GLU A 198 -16.97 9.50 -17.09
N SER A 199 -18.17 9.05 -16.70
CA SER A 199 -19.40 9.72 -17.13
C SER A 199 -19.58 11.05 -16.38
N ASP A 200 -19.84 12.13 -17.12
CA ASP A 200 -20.19 13.46 -16.59
C ASP A 200 -21.57 13.48 -15.90
N GLU A 201 -22.34 12.40 -16.00
CA GLU A 201 -23.64 12.30 -15.33
C GLU A 201 -23.45 12.18 -13.82
N THR A 202 -24.02 13.15 -13.09
CA THR A 202 -24.09 13.15 -11.63
C THR A 202 -24.89 11.95 -11.16
N VAL A 203 -24.32 11.16 -10.25
CA VAL A 203 -25.02 10.07 -9.59
C VAL A 203 -25.70 10.63 -8.34
N SER A 204 -27.02 10.45 -8.25
CA SER A 204 -27.79 10.87 -7.08
C SER A 204 -27.76 9.81 -5.98
N GLU A 205 -27.87 10.27 -4.73
CA GLU A 205 -28.03 9.38 -3.57
C GLU A 205 -29.24 8.45 -3.72
N GLU A 206 -30.35 8.96 -4.29
CA GLU A 206 -31.57 8.17 -4.49
C GLU A 206 -31.35 6.98 -5.44
N GLU A 207 -30.61 7.18 -6.53
CA GLU A 207 -30.26 6.11 -7.47
C GLU A 207 -29.41 5.03 -6.80
N VAL A 208 -28.44 5.44 -5.97
CA VAL A 208 -27.61 4.50 -5.20
C VAL A 208 -28.46 3.68 -4.22
N LEU A 209 -29.39 4.33 -3.53
CA LEU A 209 -30.29 3.71 -2.54
C LEU A 209 -31.39 2.83 -3.16
N MET A 210 -31.67 2.96 -4.47
CA MET A 210 -32.63 2.12 -5.19
C MET A 210 -32.05 0.77 -5.64
N GLN A 211 -30.72 0.59 -5.58
CA GLN A 211 -30.09 -0.67 -5.94
C GLN A 211 -30.52 -1.80 -5.00
N SER A 212 -30.81 -2.98 -5.55
CA SER A 212 -31.25 -4.15 -4.77
C SER A 212 -30.11 -4.86 -4.03
N ASP A 213 -28.88 -4.73 -4.53
CA ASP A 213 -27.72 -5.37 -3.90
C ASP A 213 -27.38 -4.66 -2.59
N ARG A 214 -27.04 -5.43 -1.55
CA ARG A 214 -26.66 -4.89 -0.24
C ARG A 214 -25.15 -4.66 -0.08
N TRP A 215 -24.37 -5.20 -1.01
CA TRP A 215 -22.93 -5.01 -1.04
C TRP A 215 -22.57 -3.68 -1.73
N TRP A 216 -21.59 -2.96 -1.18
CA TRP A 216 -21.06 -1.73 -1.79
C TRP A 216 -19.91 -2.03 -2.74
N GLY A 217 -20.12 -1.79 -4.03
CA GLY A 217 -19.07 -1.98 -5.02
C GLY A 217 -19.56 -2.15 -6.46
N SER A 218 -20.81 -1.80 -6.75
CA SER A 218 -21.30 -1.71 -8.13
C SER A 218 -20.65 -0.54 -8.87
N ASP A 219 -20.78 -0.51 -10.20
CA ASP A 219 -20.29 0.62 -10.99
C ASP A 219 -20.88 1.97 -10.51
N LEU A 220 -22.14 1.96 -10.07
CA LEU A 220 -22.83 3.14 -9.54
C LEU A 220 -22.27 3.59 -8.18
N ASP A 221 -21.96 2.63 -7.30
CA ASP A 221 -21.38 2.89 -5.98
C ASP A 221 -20.01 3.57 -6.10
N ILE A 222 -19.18 3.09 -7.02
CA ILE A 222 -17.84 3.63 -7.22
C ILE A 222 -17.90 5.02 -7.86
N ARG A 223 -18.81 5.24 -8.81
CA ARG A 223 -19.05 6.58 -9.37
C ARG A 223 -19.51 7.56 -8.29
N TYR A 224 -20.49 7.17 -7.48
CA TYR A 224 -20.99 7.99 -6.38
C TYR A 224 -19.89 8.30 -5.36
N THR A 225 -19.13 7.30 -4.93
CA THR A 225 -18.01 7.46 -3.99
C THR A 225 -16.97 8.45 -4.53
N ARG A 226 -16.59 8.30 -5.81
CA ARG A 226 -15.63 9.20 -6.47
C ARG A 226 -16.15 10.63 -6.53
N GLN A 227 -17.41 10.80 -6.92
CA GLN A 227 -18.06 12.12 -6.99
C GLN A 227 -18.07 12.78 -5.61
N LEU A 228 -18.52 12.06 -4.58
CA LEU A 228 -18.55 12.53 -3.21
C LEU A 228 -17.15 12.98 -2.75
N TYR A 229 -16.12 12.16 -2.95
CA TYR A 229 -14.76 12.54 -2.56
C TYR A 229 -14.27 13.80 -3.25
N ARG A 230 -14.58 13.98 -4.54
CA ARG A 230 -14.26 15.21 -5.29
C ARG A 230 -14.98 16.43 -4.74
N GLU A 231 -16.27 16.31 -4.41
CA GLU A 231 -17.05 17.38 -3.77
C GLU A 231 -16.47 17.79 -2.42
N PHE A 232 -15.89 16.84 -1.69
CA PHE A 232 -15.19 17.07 -0.42
C PHE A 232 -13.70 17.43 -0.58
N GLY A 233 -13.24 17.76 -1.79
CA GLY A 233 -11.91 18.37 -2.02
C GLY A 233 -10.79 17.41 -2.42
N TRP A 234 -11.10 16.16 -2.79
CA TRP A 234 -10.08 15.19 -3.20
C TRP A 234 -9.27 15.63 -4.45
N PRO A 235 -7.93 15.51 -4.46
CA PRO A 235 -7.08 14.95 -3.40
C PRO A 235 -6.46 16.01 -2.48
N ASN A 236 -6.51 17.29 -2.84
CA ASN A 236 -5.62 18.30 -2.25
C ASN A 236 -6.13 18.87 -0.93
N ASP A 237 -7.44 19.12 -0.83
CA ASP A 237 -8.09 19.74 0.33
C ASP A 237 -9.17 18.80 0.88
N PHE A 238 -8.87 17.50 0.92
CA PHE A 238 -9.86 16.47 1.22
C PHE A 238 -10.31 16.53 2.67
N GLN A 239 -11.61 16.77 2.86
CA GLN A 239 -12.29 16.73 4.15
C GLN A 239 -12.64 15.28 4.50
N ARG A 240 -11.61 14.49 4.84
CA ARG A 240 -11.68 13.04 5.06
C ARG A 240 -12.82 12.61 5.98
N ASP A 241 -12.87 13.17 7.18
CA ASP A 241 -13.79 12.70 8.22
C ASP A 241 -15.25 13.02 7.88
N GLU A 242 -15.51 14.16 7.23
CA GLU A 242 -16.83 14.52 6.71
C GLU A 242 -17.23 13.63 5.54
N ALA A 243 -16.35 13.43 4.57
CA ALA A 243 -16.61 12.62 3.39
C ALA A 243 -16.93 11.16 3.76
N PHE A 244 -16.12 10.56 4.65
CA PHE A 244 -16.35 9.20 5.12
C PHE A 244 -17.64 9.08 5.93
N ARG A 245 -17.97 10.09 6.75
CA ARG A 245 -19.23 10.11 7.50
C ARG A 245 -20.46 10.15 6.58
N GLU A 246 -20.44 10.99 5.55
CA GLU A 246 -21.54 11.04 4.57
C GLU A 246 -21.63 9.74 3.76
N LEU A 247 -20.50 9.16 3.35
CA LEU A 247 -20.48 7.89 2.63
C LEU A 247 -21.05 6.75 3.49
N CYS A 248 -20.57 6.60 4.73
CA CYS A 248 -21.05 5.58 5.66
C CYS A 248 -22.55 5.71 5.93
N LYS A 249 -23.07 6.93 6.06
CA LYS A 249 -24.51 7.18 6.23
C LYS A 249 -25.33 6.61 5.07
N VAL A 250 -24.89 6.80 3.82
CA VAL A 250 -25.59 6.25 2.64
C VAL A 250 -25.46 4.73 2.58
N MET A 251 -24.28 4.20 2.89
CA MET A 251 -24.05 2.75 2.99
C MET A 251 -24.97 2.10 4.03
N ASP A 252 -25.08 2.68 5.22
CA ASP A 252 -25.92 2.21 6.32
C ASP A 252 -27.41 2.29 5.96
N GLU A 253 -27.85 3.38 5.30
CA GLU A 253 -29.22 3.51 4.84
C GLU A 253 -29.58 2.44 3.80
N ARG A 254 -28.68 2.14 2.86
CA ARG A 254 -28.88 1.06 1.88
C ARG A 254 -28.96 -0.30 2.57
N MET A 255 -28.12 -0.55 3.56
CA MET A 255 -28.12 -1.81 4.33
C MET A 255 -29.39 -2.02 5.15
N ALA A 256 -30.05 -0.93 5.58
CA ALA A 256 -31.28 -0.97 6.35
C ALA A 256 -32.55 -1.25 5.50
N ARG A 257 -32.48 -1.14 4.17
CA ARG A 257 -33.59 -1.41 3.23
C ARG A 257 -33.68 -2.90 2.85
#